data_AF-A0A4Y7K0D1-F1
#
_entry.id   AF-A0A4Y7K0D1-F1
#
_cell.length_a   1.000
_cell.length_b   1.000
_cell.length_c   1.000
_cell.angle_alpha   90.00
_cell.angle_beta   90.00
_cell.angle_gamma   90.00
#
_symmetry.space_group_name_H-M   'P 1'
#
loop_
_entity.id
_entity.type
_entity.pdbx_description
1 polymer ?
#
loop_
_entity_poly.entity_id
_entity_poly.type
_entity_poly.pdbx_seq_one_letter_code
_entity_poly.pdbx_strand_id
1 'polypeptide(L)'
;MAVNKNTFFTVAIIMAVTIALTIATVHLGGEKQLVRDHQGEEVTVSSKTSSLPSGVEEYESLSLTSSSKAKRISRFLKEEVKPRNPRAASHCNKNEYVCLAEGSPGSTCCNNKCVDLISDPDNCGACKSKCKFYTETCCNGKCVNLSYDKRHCGRCNNKCMTGGLCLYGNCDYA
;
A
#
# COMPACT_ATOMS: atom_id res chain seq x y z
N MET A 1 -52.26 6.90 6.17
CA MET A 1 -51.75 6.70 7.55
C MET A 1 -51.15 8.03 7.99
N ALA A 2 -51.80 8.78 8.87
CA ALA A 2 -51.29 10.06 9.34
C ALA A 2 -50.27 9.82 10.46
N VAL A 3 -48.98 10.03 10.18
CA VAL A 3 -47.93 9.95 11.19
C VAL A 3 -48.09 11.17 12.11
N ASN A 4 -48.29 10.92 13.40
CA ASN A 4 -48.50 11.97 14.39
C ASN A 4 -47.26 12.87 14.44
N LYS A 5 -47.45 14.20 14.38
CA LYS A 5 -46.37 15.18 14.42
C LYS A 5 -45.47 14.97 15.66
N ASN A 6 -46.05 14.54 16.79
CA ASN A 6 -45.27 14.17 17.98
C ASN A 6 -44.39 12.95 17.77
N THR A 7 -44.86 11.94 17.03
CA THR A 7 -44.05 10.75 16.72
C THR A 7 -42.90 11.05 15.76
N PHE A 8 -43.06 12.03 14.88
CA PHE A 8 -41.97 12.48 14.02
C PHE A 8 -40.89 13.20 14.82
N PHE A 9 -41.29 14.11 15.72
CA PHE A 9 -40.35 14.83 16.58
C PHE A 9 -39.59 13.90 17.54
N THR A 10 -40.25 12.89 18.12
CA THR A 10 -39.57 11.94 19.01
C THR A 10 -38.54 11.08 18.27
N VAL A 11 -38.86 10.60 17.06
CA VAL A 11 -37.91 9.83 16.24
C VAL A 11 -36.72 10.69 15.82
N ALA A 12 -36.95 11.96 15.46
CA ALA A 12 -35.87 12.88 15.09
C ALA A 12 -34.89 13.14 16.25
N ILE A 13 -35.41 13.31 17.48
CA ILE A 13 -34.58 13.49 18.68
C ILE A 13 -33.75 12.23 18.98
N ILE A 14 -34.35 11.04 18.89
CA ILE A 14 -33.64 9.78 19.14
C ILE A 14 -32.49 9.60 18.13
N MET A 15 -32.73 9.88 16.85
CA MET A 15 -31.69 9.79 15.82
C MET A 15 -30.56 10.80 16.02
N ALA A 16 -30.85 12.03 16.45
CA ALA A 16 -29.83 13.03 16.72
C ALA A 16 -28.94 12.64 17.92
N VAL A 17 -29.55 12.11 18.98
CA VAL A 17 -28.83 11.68 20.20
C VAL A 17 -27.93 10.47 19.92
N THR A 18 -28.41 9.49 19.15
CA THR A 18 -27.58 8.31 18.81
C THR A 18 -26.39 8.67 17.92
N ILE A 19 -26.56 9.58 16.95
CA ILE A 19 -25.47 10.07 16.11
C ILE A 19 -24.43 10.86 16.93
N ALA A 20 -24.87 11.68 17.89
CA ALA A 20 -23.93 12.40 18.75
C ALA A 20 -23.12 11.47 19.67
N LEU A 21 -23.77 10.44 20.23
CA LEU A 21 -23.12 9.42 21.06
C LEU A 21 -22.10 8.58 20.29
N THR A 22 -22.37 8.26 19.02
CA THR A 22 -21.40 7.52 18.18
C THR A 22 -20.22 8.40 17.79
N ILE A 23 -20.41 9.70 17.54
CA ILE A 23 -19.29 10.61 17.24
C ILE A 23 -18.34 10.78 18.45
N ALA A 24 -18.88 10.77 19.67
CA ALA A 24 -18.08 10.87 20.89
C ALA A 24 -17.16 9.65 21.12
N THR A 25 -17.55 8.45 20.66
CA THR A 25 -16.70 7.25 20.80
C THR A 25 -15.60 7.17 19.75
N VAL A 26 -15.75 7.82 18.57
CA VAL A 26 -14.69 7.85 17.55
C VAL A 26 -13.57 8.84 17.85
N HIS A 27 -13.77 9.81 18.76
CA HIS A 27 -12.77 10.85 19.06
C HIS A 27 -11.87 10.60 20.28
N LEU A 28 -12.01 9.47 20.96
CA LEU A 28 -11.14 9.08 22.09
C LEU A 28 -10.23 7.88 21.76
N GLY A 29 -10.30 7.35 20.54
CA GLY A 29 -9.43 6.27 20.04
C GLY A 29 -8.15 6.77 19.37
N GLY A 30 -7.48 7.77 19.95
CA GLY A 30 -6.11 8.08 19.60
C GLY A 30 -5.17 7.06 20.21
N GLU A 31 -5.13 5.83 19.69
CA GLU A 31 -4.06 4.88 20.02
C GLU A 31 -2.74 5.50 19.57
N LYS A 32 -1.93 5.96 20.52
CA LYS A 32 -0.51 6.14 20.30
C LYS A 32 0.04 4.76 19.98
N GLN A 33 0.29 4.49 18.70
CA GLN A 33 0.95 3.27 18.25
C GLN A 33 2.34 3.21 18.89
N LEU A 34 2.48 2.43 19.96
CA LEU A 34 3.78 2.12 20.55
C LEU A 34 4.45 1.09 19.63
N VAL A 35 5.12 1.56 18.59
CA VAL A 35 5.95 0.70 17.73
C VAL A 35 7.29 0.47 18.43
N ARG A 36 7.62 -0.79 18.69
CA ARG A 36 8.89 -1.22 19.27
C ARG A 36 9.81 -1.69 18.13
N ASP A 37 10.90 -0.97 17.89
CA ASP A 37 11.93 -1.36 16.93
C ASP A 37 12.78 -2.53 17.50
N HIS A 38 13.38 -3.32 16.60
CA HIS A 38 14.17 -4.53 16.86
C HIS A 38 15.46 -4.30 17.66
N GLN A 39 15.81 -3.05 17.98
CA GLN A 39 17.01 -2.71 18.74
C GLN A 39 16.78 -2.19 20.16
N GLY A 40 15.52 -2.07 20.63
CA GLY A 40 15.23 -1.83 22.05
C GLY A 40 15.60 -0.44 22.60
N GLU A 41 15.35 0.63 21.85
CA GLU A 41 15.46 2.02 22.34
C GLU A 41 14.15 2.80 22.09
N GLU A 42 13.78 3.68 23.03
CA GLU A 42 12.51 4.41 23.06
C GLU A 42 12.57 5.65 22.13
N VAL A 43 11.86 5.62 21.00
CA VAL A 43 11.86 6.73 20.02
C VAL A 43 10.50 7.43 20.02
N THR A 44 10.46 8.66 20.50
CA THR A 44 9.31 9.55 20.38
C THR A 44 9.28 10.19 18.98
N VAL A 45 8.33 9.81 18.13
CA VAL A 45 8.13 10.43 16.81
C VAL A 45 7.40 11.76 16.97
N SER A 46 8.15 12.86 16.94
CA SER A 46 7.58 14.21 16.82
C SER A 46 7.57 14.62 15.35
N SER A 47 6.40 14.58 14.72
CA SER A 47 6.17 15.05 13.36
C SER A 47 6.46 16.55 13.27
N LYS A 48 7.57 16.95 12.65
CA LYS A 48 7.75 18.31 12.14
C LYS A 48 7.90 18.25 10.63
N THR A 49 6.86 18.73 9.96
CA THR A 49 6.89 19.16 8.56
C THR A 49 7.81 20.37 8.43
N SER A 50 8.83 20.29 7.57
CA SER A 50 9.53 21.49 7.08
C SER A 50 10.15 21.25 5.70
N SER A 51 9.51 21.88 4.71
CA SER A 51 10.02 22.53 3.50
C SER A 51 11.53 22.54 3.18
N LEU A 52 11.83 22.39 1.88
CA LEU A 52 13.13 22.66 1.21
C LEU A 52 13.74 24.03 1.58
N PRO A 53 15.07 24.20 1.38
CA PRO A 53 15.47 25.09 0.27
C PRO A 53 16.71 24.65 -0.53
N SER A 54 16.75 25.19 -1.76
CA SER A 54 17.86 25.27 -2.69
C SER A 54 19.04 26.10 -2.15
N GLY A 55 20.25 25.83 -2.63
CA GLY A 55 21.40 26.72 -2.44
C GLY A 55 22.73 26.07 -2.81
N VAL A 56 23.23 26.41 -3.99
CA VAL A 56 24.63 26.23 -4.41
C VAL A 56 25.54 27.09 -3.52
N GLU A 57 26.74 26.63 -3.18
CA GLU A 57 27.97 27.43 -3.17
C GLU A 57 29.21 26.53 -3.29
N GLU A 58 30.20 27.11 -3.96
CA GLU A 58 31.42 26.58 -4.54
C GLU A 58 32.60 26.84 -3.58
N TYR A 59 33.55 25.91 -3.42
CA TYR A 59 34.88 26.26 -2.90
C TYR A 59 36.00 25.33 -3.38
N GLU A 60 36.84 25.93 -4.23
CA GLU A 60 38.30 25.86 -4.36
C GLU A 60 39.07 24.53 -4.22
N SER A 61 39.71 24.14 -5.31
CA SER A 61 40.73 23.11 -5.40
C SER A 61 42.11 23.63 -4.96
N LEU A 62 42.63 23.17 -3.81
CA LEU A 62 44.04 23.29 -3.46
C LEU A 62 44.76 21.94 -3.62
N SER A 63 45.74 21.95 -4.53
CA SER A 63 46.69 20.89 -4.81
C SER A 63 47.78 20.81 -3.74
N LEU A 64 48.00 19.63 -3.15
CA LEU A 64 49.28 19.33 -2.51
C LEU A 64 49.72 17.89 -2.75
N THR A 65 50.96 17.80 -3.20
CA THR A 65 51.72 16.66 -3.67
C THR A 65 52.03 15.64 -2.58
N SER A 66 52.04 14.39 -2.99
CA SER A 66 52.44 13.18 -2.27
C SER A 66 53.66 13.33 -1.34
N SER A 67 53.50 12.96 -0.07
CA SER A 67 54.59 12.43 0.75
C SER A 67 54.19 11.07 1.32
N SER A 68 54.80 10.05 0.75
CA SER A 68 54.67 8.65 1.13
C SER A 68 55.06 8.41 2.58
N LYS A 69 54.08 8.30 3.46
CA LYS A 69 54.21 7.52 4.69
C LYS A 69 53.04 6.56 4.75
N ALA A 70 53.32 5.31 4.40
CA ALA A 70 52.39 4.19 4.47
C ALA A 70 51.96 3.97 5.93
N LYS A 71 50.92 4.68 6.36
CA LYS A 71 50.22 4.40 7.61
C LYS A 71 49.42 3.13 7.36
N ARG A 72 49.84 2.00 7.95
CA ARG A 72 49.07 0.75 7.90
C ARG A 72 47.76 0.96 8.64
N ILE A 73 46.74 1.36 7.90
CA ILE A 73 45.37 1.38 8.39
C ILE A 73 44.92 -0.08 8.46
N SER A 74 44.53 -0.47 9.67
CA SER A 74 43.95 -1.76 10.01
C SER A 74 42.94 -2.19 8.93
N ARG A 75 43.15 -3.36 8.32
CA ARG A 75 42.33 -3.94 7.23
C ARG A 75 40.88 -4.27 7.62
N PHE A 76 40.44 -3.87 8.82
CA PHE A 76 39.17 -4.25 9.40
C PHE A 76 38.05 -3.21 9.21
N LEU A 77 38.32 -2.07 8.55
CA LEU A 77 37.30 -1.05 8.22
C LEU A 77 37.40 -0.57 6.77
N LYS A 78 37.36 -1.49 5.82
CA LYS A 78 37.25 -1.15 4.39
C LYS A 78 36.06 -1.86 3.77
N GLU A 79 34.86 -1.54 4.26
CA GLU A 79 33.65 -1.72 3.47
C GLU A 79 33.39 -0.39 2.76
N GLU A 80 33.99 -0.23 1.58
CA GLU A 80 33.60 0.85 0.68
C GLU A 80 32.17 0.56 0.24
N VAL A 81 31.21 1.35 0.71
CA VAL A 81 29.87 1.37 0.13
C VAL A 81 30.04 1.80 -1.33
N LYS A 82 30.10 0.81 -2.24
CA LYS A 82 30.26 1.07 -3.68
C LYS A 82 29.18 2.06 -4.10
N PRO A 83 29.53 3.19 -4.73
CA PRO A 83 28.54 4.14 -5.23
C PRO A 83 27.61 3.40 -6.21
N ARG A 84 26.30 3.41 -5.92
CA ARG A 84 25.30 2.83 -6.80
C ARG A 84 25.33 3.62 -8.11
N ASN A 85 25.41 2.92 -9.24
CA ASN A 85 25.32 3.55 -10.55
C ASN A 85 23.99 4.33 -10.65
N PRO A 86 24.01 5.66 -10.84
CA PRO A 86 22.79 6.47 -10.90
C PRO A 86 21.86 6.09 -12.06
N ARG A 87 22.39 5.38 -13.06
CA ARG A 87 21.66 4.89 -14.24
C ARG A 87 21.25 3.41 -14.13
N ALA A 88 21.59 2.73 -13.04
CA ALA A 88 21.13 1.36 -12.87
C ALA A 88 19.62 1.37 -12.64
N ALA A 89 18.89 0.56 -13.40
CA ALA A 89 17.49 0.30 -13.12
C ALA A 89 17.35 -0.15 -11.66
N SER A 90 16.44 0.47 -10.92
CA SER A 90 16.14 0.07 -9.56
C SER A 90 15.44 -1.29 -9.58
N HIS A 91 16.12 -2.33 -9.13
CA HIS A 91 15.54 -3.68 -9.04
C HIS A 91 14.87 -3.87 -7.68
N CYS A 92 13.60 -4.26 -7.68
CA CYS A 92 12.83 -4.42 -6.44
C CYS A 92 13.32 -5.57 -5.53
N ASN A 93 14.09 -6.54 -6.06
CA ASN A 93 14.70 -7.59 -5.24
C ASN A 93 15.87 -7.10 -4.37
N LYS A 94 16.40 -5.92 -4.67
CA LYS A 94 17.49 -5.28 -3.90
C LYS A 94 17.00 -4.13 -3.04
N ASN A 95 15.81 -3.61 -3.36
CA ASN A 95 15.23 -2.48 -2.66
C ASN A 95 13.69 -2.59 -2.71
N GLU A 96 13.09 -2.94 -1.59
CA GLU A 96 11.64 -3.11 -1.46
C GLU A 96 10.87 -1.81 -1.71
N TYR A 97 11.45 -0.66 -1.38
CA TYR A 97 10.84 0.66 -1.60
C TYR A 97 10.55 0.96 -3.07
N VAL A 98 11.15 0.21 -4.01
CA VAL A 98 10.90 0.36 -5.45
C VAL A 98 9.44 0.09 -5.80
N CYS A 99 8.81 -0.93 -5.22
CA CYS A 99 7.41 -1.24 -5.52
C CYS A 99 6.41 -0.43 -4.70
N LEU A 100 6.87 0.20 -3.62
CA LEU A 100 6.08 1.09 -2.78
C LEU A 100 6.03 2.52 -3.31
N ALA A 101 6.85 2.85 -4.30
CA ALA A 101 6.85 4.16 -4.91
C ALA A 101 5.52 4.42 -5.63
N GLU A 102 5.02 5.65 -5.52
CA GLU A 102 3.83 6.14 -6.22
C GLU A 102 3.91 5.86 -7.73
N GLY A 103 2.81 5.37 -8.30
CA GLY A 103 2.73 4.99 -9.71
C GLY A 103 3.39 3.64 -10.06
N SER A 104 3.91 2.90 -9.08
CA SER A 104 4.35 1.53 -9.31
C SER A 104 3.15 0.64 -9.72
N PRO A 105 3.35 -0.33 -10.64
CA PRO A 105 2.29 -1.24 -11.10
C PRO A 105 1.76 -2.20 -10.01
N GLY A 106 2.35 -2.19 -8.82
CA GLY A 106 1.86 -2.88 -7.63
C GLY A 106 2.93 -2.93 -6.56
N SER A 107 2.54 -3.28 -5.33
CA SER A 107 3.42 -3.23 -4.16
C SER A 107 4.34 -4.45 -4.02
N THR A 108 4.11 -5.52 -4.78
CA THR A 108 4.82 -6.79 -4.61
C THR A 108 5.90 -6.99 -5.66
N CYS A 109 7.12 -7.33 -5.23
CA CYS A 109 8.20 -7.69 -6.13
C CYS A 109 8.12 -9.17 -6.54
N CYS A 110 7.72 -9.45 -7.78
CA CYS A 110 7.76 -10.78 -8.39
C CYS A 110 8.75 -10.80 -9.57
N ASN A 111 9.79 -11.65 -9.50
CA ASN A 111 10.82 -11.79 -10.55
C ASN A 111 11.41 -10.44 -11.02
N ASN A 112 11.79 -9.57 -10.08
CA ASN A 112 12.32 -8.21 -10.32
C ASN A 112 11.34 -7.25 -11.02
N LYS A 113 10.04 -7.55 -11.01
CA LYS A 113 8.97 -6.66 -11.46
C LYS A 113 8.01 -6.40 -10.31
N CYS A 114 7.59 -5.15 -10.18
CA CYS A 114 6.50 -4.80 -9.29
C CYS A 114 5.18 -5.24 -9.93
N VAL A 115 4.33 -5.93 -9.18
CA VAL A 115 3.04 -6.44 -9.64
C VAL A 115 2.02 -6.32 -8.52
N ASP A 116 0.75 -6.17 -8.89
CA ASP A 116 -0.36 -6.19 -7.95
C ASP A 116 -0.96 -7.60 -7.89
N LEU A 117 -0.79 -8.26 -6.75
CA LEU A 117 -1.34 -9.61 -6.54
C LEU A 117 -2.87 -9.64 -6.51
N ILE A 118 -3.53 -8.48 -6.39
CA ILE A 118 -4.99 -8.37 -6.24
C ILE A 118 -5.68 -8.45 -7.61
N SER A 119 -5.04 -7.95 -8.67
CA SER A 119 -5.61 -7.84 -10.02
C SER A 119 -4.79 -8.47 -11.13
N ASP A 120 -3.51 -8.80 -10.92
CA ASP A 120 -2.67 -9.41 -11.95
C ASP A 120 -3.07 -10.88 -12.21
N PRO A 121 -3.57 -11.23 -13.41
CA PRO A 121 -3.98 -12.60 -13.73
C PRO A 121 -2.82 -13.60 -13.80
N ASP A 122 -1.57 -13.14 -13.98
CA ASP A 122 -0.37 -13.98 -14.03
C ASP A 122 0.29 -14.15 -12.64
N ASN A 123 -0.10 -13.33 -11.66
CA ASN A 123 0.42 -13.35 -10.28
C ASN A 123 -0.71 -13.27 -9.24
N CYS A 124 -1.84 -13.94 -9.49
CA CYS A 124 -3.04 -13.77 -8.69
C CYS A 124 -2.89 -14.38 -7.28
N GLY A 125 -2.88 -13.51 -6.28
CA GLY A 125 -2.71 -13.86 -4.86
C GLY A 125 -1.27 -14.21 -4.44
N ALA A 126 -0.40 -14.59 -5.39
CA ALA A 126 1.01 -14.86 -5.15
C ALA A 126 1.83 -14.78 -6.46
N CYS A 127 3.14 -14.58 -6.35
CA CYS A 127 4.03 -14.58 -7.50
C CYS A 127 3.96 -15.91 -8.27
N LYS A 128 3.92 -15.85 -9.61
CA LYS A 128 3.81 -17.01 -10.52
C LYS A 128 2.53 -17.83 -10.32
N SER A 129 1.53 -17.27 -9.64
CA SER A 129 0.22 -17.88 -9.41
C SER A 129 -0.77 -17.46 -10.51
N LYS A 130 -0.54 -17.93 -11.74
CA LYS A 130 -1.45 -17.62 -12.86
C LYS A 130 -2.79 -18.33 -12.69
N CYS A 131 -3.88 -17.66 -13.06
CA CYS A 131 -5.18 -18.32 -13.11
C CYS A 131 -5.19 -19.50 -14.08
N LYS A 132 -5.80 -20.61 -13.64
CA LYS A 132 -5.73 -21.89 -14.34
C LYS A 132 -6.41 -21.82 -15.69
N PHE A 133 -7.54 -21.14 -15.75
CA PHE A 133 -8.32 -20.99 -16.96
C PHE A 133 -8.20 -19.56 -17.49
N TYR A 134 -8.09 -19.42 -18.81
CA TYR A 134 -8.03 -18.12 -19.48
C TYR A 134 -9.33 -17.31 -19.34
N THR A 135 -10.43 -17.98 -18.97
CA THR A 135 -11.74 -17.37 -18.70
C THR A 135 -11.85 -16.81 -17.27
N GLU A 136 -10.86 -17.07 -16.42
CA GLU A 136 -10.80 -16.52 -15.06
C GLU A 136 -10.09 -15.18 -15.06
N THR A 137 -10.52 -14.31 -14.15
CA THR A 137 -9.90 -13.02 -13.87
C THR A 137 -9.43 -13.00 -12.42
N CYS A 138 -8.34 -12.30 -12.14
CA CYS A 138 -7.91 -12.09 -10.76
C CYS A 138 -8.76 -11.01 -10.10
N CYS A 139 -9.53 -11.42 -9.09
CA CYS A 139 -10.30 -10.51 -8.25
C CYS A 139 -9.90 -10.73 -6.79
N ASN A 140 -9.36 -9.69 -6.15
CA ASN A 140 -8.94 -9.73 -4.76
C ASN A 140 -7.95 -10.87 -4.46
N GLY A 141 -7.02 -11.12 -5.39
CA GLY A 141 -6.03 -12.19 -5.27
C GLY A 141 -6.59 -13.61 -5.40
N LYS A 142 -7.78 -13.74 -5.98
CA LYS A 142 -8.40 -15.04 -6.30
C LYS A 142 -8.83 -15.07 -7.75
N CYS A 143 -8.57 -16.19 -8.40
CA CYS A 143 -9.08 -16.46 -9.73
C CYS A 143 -10.57 -16.74 -9.65
N VAL A 144 -11.36 -15.94 -10.37
CA VAL A 144 -12.82 -16.06 -10.39
C VAL A 144 -13.31 -16.04 -11.83
N ASN A 145 -14.37 -16.80 -12.10
CA ASN A 145 -15.02 -16.81 -13.41
C ASN A 145 -16.13 -15.75 -13.42
N LEU A 146 -15.91 -14.65 -14.15
CA LEU A 146 -16.85 -13.54 -14.22
C LEU A 146 -18.18 -13.93 -14.91
N SER A 147 -18.20 -15.01 -15.68
CA SER A 147 -19.40 -15.44 -16.41
C SER A 147 -20.41 -16.17 -15.54
N TYR A 148 -19.98 -16.73 -14.40
CA TYR A 148 -20.81 -17.63 -13.58
C TYR A 148 -20.67 -17.44 -12.07
N ASP A 149 -19.63 -16.76 -11.55
CA ASP A 149 -19.54 -16.48 -10.11
C ASP A 149 -20.52 -15.36 -9.74
N LYS A 150 -21.57 -15.72 -8.97
CA LYS A 150 -22.60 -14.80 -8.48
C LYS A 150 -22.06 -13.65 -7.64
N ARG A 151 -20.84 -13.73 -7.10
CA ARG A 151 -20.20 -12.66 -6.30
C ARG A 151 -19.34 -11.72 -7.15
N HIS A 152 -19.02 -12.11 -8.38
CA HIS A 152 -18.14 -11.38 -9.30
C HIS A 152 -18.71 -11.35 -10.73
N CYS A 153 -20.02 -11.21 -10.87
CA CYS A 153 -20.69 -11.40 -12.16
C CYS A 153 -20.38 -10.24 -13.12
N GLY A 154 -19.77 -10.53 -14.27
CA GLY A 154 -19.38 -9.55 -15.29
C GLY A 154 -18.18 -8.67 -14.91
N ARG A 155 -17.93 -8.44 -13.61
CA ARG A 155 -16.75 -7.74 -13.08
C ARG A 155 -16.50 -8.10 -11.63
N CYS A 156 -15.27 -7.86 -11.16
CA CYS A 156 -14.90 -8.08 -9.76
C CYS A 156 -15.87 -7.35 -8.80
N ASN A 157 -16.26 -8.03 -7.72
CA ASN A 157 -17.11 -7.51 -6.65
C ASN A 157 -18.53 -7.11 -7.09
N ASN A 158 -18.99 -7.55 -8.27
CA ASN A 158 -20.37 -7.36 -8.70
C ASN A 158 -21.23 -8.56 -8.29
N LYS A 159 -21.76 -8.51 -7.08
CA LYS A 159 -22.62 -9.56 -6.54
C LYS A 159 -24.05 -9.43 -7.06
N CYS A 160 -24.62 -10.52 -7.56
CA CYS A 160 -26.05 -10.58 -7.92
C CYS A 160 -26.95 -10.57 -6.67
N MET A 161 -28.19 -10.09 -6.84
CA MET A 161 -29.18 -10.09 -5.76
C MET A 161 -29.43 -11.51 -5.23
N THR A 162 -29.89 -11.62 -3.98
CA THR A 162 -30.23 -12.91 -3.38
C THR A 162 -31.26 -13.64 -4.25
N GLY A 163 -30.96 -14.88 -4.63
CA GLY A 163 -31.77 -15.67 -5.58
C GLY A 163 -31.30 -15.58 -7.02
N GLY A 164 -30.66 -14.47 -7.42
CA GLY A 164 -30.17 -14.26 -8.78
C GLY A 164 -29.08 -15.25 -9.21
N LEU A 165 -29.07 -15.55 -10.50
CA LEU A 165 -28.03 -16.33 -11.17
C LEU A 165 -27.05 -15.41 -11.89
N CYS A 166 -25.81 -15.87 -12.09
CA CYS A 166 -24.89 -15.21 -13.01
C CYS A 166 -24.78 -16.08 -14.25
N LEU A 167 -25.20 -15.54 -15.40
CA LEU A 167 -25.17 -16.23 -16.68
C LEU A 167 -24.50 -15.32 -17.71
N TYR A 168 -23.41 -15.81 -18.29
CA TYR A 168 -22.64 -15.11 -19.32
C TYR A 168 -22.19 -13.69 -18.90
N GLY A 169 -21.97 -13.46 -17.61
CA GLY A 169 -21.53 -12.18 -17.07
C GLY A 169 -22.65 -11.22 -16.68
N ASN A 170 -23.91 -11.65 -16.79
CA ASN A 170 -25.07 -10.86 -16.42
C ASN A 170 -25.81 -11.50 -15.24
N CYS A 171 -26.22 -10.66 -14.29
CA CYS A 171 -27.11 -11.11 -13.23
C CYS A 171 -28.52 -11.28 -13.80
N ASP A 172 -29.07 -12.48 -13.63
CA ASP A 172 -30.46 -12.77 -13.94
C ASP A 172 -31.38 -12.24 -12.83
N TYR A 173 -32.54 -11.75 -13.24
CA TYR A 173 -33.59 -11.21 -12.37
C TYR A 173 -34.77 -12.21 -12.36
N ALA A 174 -34.54 -13.41 -11.83
CA ALA A 174 -35.64 -14.33 -11.53
C ALA A 174 -36.36 -13.91 -10.25
#